data_AF-A0A252AAI6-F1
#
_entry.id   AF-A0A252AAI6-F1
#
_cell.length_a   1.000
_cell.length_b   1.000
_cell.length_c   1.000
_cell.angle_alpha   90.00
_cell.angle_beta   90.00
_cell.angle_gamma   90.00
#
_symmetry.space_group_name_H-M   'P 1'
#
loop_
_entity.id
_entity.type
_entity.pdbx_description
1 polymer ?
#
loop_
_entity_poly.entity_id
_entity_poly.type
_entity_poly.pdbx_seq_one_letter_code
_entity_poly.pdbx_strand_id
1 'polypeptide(L)'
;MTTPIQAATIAALSSDRRCWKEETFDAGLIHSRRYMRAWRKIIKTKARSIQDLRCKAKLVLMNAEDPNSMEASLARDVLAMNGGQYG
;
A
#
# COMPACT_ATOMS: atom_id res chain seq x y z
N MET A 1 9.46 -13.34 -9.17
CA MET A 1 8.51 -13.82 -8.13
C MET A 1 7.99 -12.63 -7.34
N THR A 2 6.67 -12.54 -7.13
CA THR A 2 6.06 -11.50 -6.28
C THR A 2 6.24 -11.84 -4.80
N THR A 3 6.76 -10.91 -4.00
CA THR A 3 6.88 -11.10 -2.55
C THR A 3 5.48 -11.10 -1.88
N PRO A 4 5.35 -11.62 -0.64
CA PRO A 4 4.09 -11.55 0.11
C PRO A 4 3.57 -10.12 0.30
N ILE A 5 4.48 -9.14 0.43
CA ILE A 5 4.14 -7.71 0.54
C ILE A 5 3.61 -7.18 -0.79
N GLN A 6 4.26 -7.51 -1.91
CA GLN A 6 3.80 -7.09 -3.24
C GLN A 6 2.42 -7.67 -3.58
N ALA A 7 2.20 -8.97 -3.32
CA ALA A 7 0.91 -9.62 -3.56
C ALA A 7 -0.21 -8.98 -2.71
N ALA A 8 0.06 -8.71 -1.43
CA ALA A 8 -0.90 -8.05 -0.56
C ALA A 8 -1.16 -6.59 -0.99
N THR A 9 -0.15 -5.88 -1.48
CA THR A 9 -0.29 -4.50 -1.98
C THR A 9 -1.21 -4.47 -3.19
N ILE A 10 -1.03 -5.38 -4.16
CA ILE A 10 -1.92 -5.51 -5.32
C ILE A 10 -3.35 -5.78 -4.88
N ALA A 11 -3.54 -6.67 -3.89
CA ALA A 11 -4.86 -6.98 -3.36
C ALA A 11 -5.53 -5.77 -2.67
N ALA A 12 -4.76 -4.97 -1.92
CA ALA A 12 -5.24 -3.74 -1.30
C ALA A 12 -5.70 -2.73 -2.36
N LEU A 13 -4.84 -2.40 -3.33
CA LEU A 13 -5.15 -1.46 -4.43
C LEU A 13 -6.37 -1.91 -5.25
N SER A 14 -6.47 -3.21 -5.52
CA SER A 14 -7.60 -3.77 -6.27
C SER A 14 -8.90 -3.70 -5.48
N SER A 15 -8.82 -3.88 -4.15
CA SER A 15 -9.99 -3.80 -3.27
C SER A 15 -10.47 -2.37 -3.11
N ASP A 16 -9.55 -1.42 -2.92
CA ASP A 16 -9.85 0.02 -2.86
C ASP A 16 -10.56 0.49 -4.14
N ARG A 17 -9.98 0.19 -5.32
CA ARG A 17 -10.57 0.53 -6.61
C ARG A 17 -11.96 -0.07 -6.82
N ARG A 18 -12.20 -1.29 -6.32
CA ARG A 18 -13.53 -1.93 -6.41
C ARG A 18 -14.51 -1.27 -5.45
N CYS A 19 -14.09 -0.98 -4.22
CA CYS A 19 -14.91 -0.29 -3.22
C CYS A 19 -15.48 1.02 -3.75
N TRP A 20 -14.69 1.81 -4.47
CA TRP A 20 -15.11 3.06 -5.11
C TRP A 20 -16.08 2.91 -6.29
N LYS A 21 -16.23 1.70 -6.83
CA LYS A 21 -17.13 1.41 -7.96
C LYS A 21 -18.46 0.82 -7.54
N GLU A 22 -18.62 0.46 -6.27
CA GLU A 22 -19.86 -0.13 -5.78
C GLU A 22 -20.93 0.95 -5.61
N GLU A 23 -22.17 0.62 -6.00
CA GLU A 23 -23.30 1.55 -5.97
C GLU A 23 -23.83 1.81 -4.56
N THR A 24 -23.57 0.88 -3.63
CA THR A 24 -24.06 0.95 -2.25
C THR A 24 -22.96 0.69 -1.24
N PHE A 25 -23.15 1.23 -0.03
CA PHE A 25 -22.23 1.02 1.08
C PHE A 25 -22.04 -0.47 1.42
N ASP A 26 -23.13 -1.24 1.44
CA ASP A 26 -23.08 -2.67 1.78
C ASP A 26 -22.31 -3.50 0.75
N ALA A 27 -22.45 -3.18 -0.53
CA ALA A 27 -21.65 -3.80 -1.58
C ALA A 27 -20.15 -3.44 -1.42
N GLY A 28 -19.86 -2.18 -1.10
CA GLY A 28 -18.50 -1.69 -0.80
C GLY A 28 -17.87 -2.32 0.45
N LEU A 29 -18.67 -2.71 1.44
CA LEU A 29 -18.20 -3.20 2.73
C LEU A 29 -17.29 -4.44 2.62
N ILE A 30 -17.59 -5.35 1.68
CA ILE A 30 -16.77 -6.55 1.43
C ILE A 30 -15.38 -6.14 0.92
N HIS A 31 -15.31 -5.14 0.04
CA HIS A 31 -14.07 -4.62 -0.52
C HIS A 31 -13.24 -3.86 0.52
N SER A 32 -13.88 -3.02 1.34
CA SER A 32 -13.23 -2.37 2.48
C SER A 32 -12.63 -3.38 3.48
N ARG A 33 -13.36 -4.45 3.82
CA ARG A 33 -12.84 -5.53 4.68
C ARG A 33 -11.64 -6.24 4.07
N ARG A 34 -11.66 -6.50 2.76
CA ARG A 34 -10.52 -7.10 2.02
C ARG A 34 -9.31 -6.18 2.02
N TYR A 35 -9.51 -4.88 1.83
CA TYR A 35 -8.48 -3.86 1.95
C TYR A 35 -7.81 -3.92 3.33
N MET A 36 -8.60 -3.84 4.41
CA MET A 36 -8.07 -3.84 5.77
C MET A 36 -7.28 -5.10 6.13
N ARG A 37 -7.71 -6.27 5.61
CA ARG A 37 -6.96 -7.53 5.78
C ARG A 37 -5.61 -7.49 5.07
N ALA A 38 -5.58 -7.00 3.83
CA ALA A 38 -4.35 -6.86 3.06
C ALA A 38 -3.40 -5.85 3.71
N TRP A 39 -3.92 -4.69 4.14
CA TRP A 39 -3.20 -3.66 4.88
C TRP A 39 -2.50 -4.21 6.13
N ARG A 40 -3.25 -4.89 7.01
CA ARG A 40 -2.71 -5.49 8.23
C ARG A 40 -1.60 -6.50 7.94
N LYS A 41 -1.73 -7.29 6.87
CA LYS A 41 -0.70 -8.23 6.44
C LYS A 41 0.59 -7.50 6.05
N ILE A 42 0.48 -6.37 5.36
CA ILE A 42 1.63 -5.61 4.86
C ILE A 42 2.38 -4.93 6.01
N ILE A 43 1.68 -4.30 6.95
CA ILE A 43 2.32 -3.68 8.12
C ILE A 43 3.09 -4.73 8.93
N LYS A 44 2.47 -5.88 9.21
CA LYS A 44 3.07 -6.94 10.04
C LYS A 44 4.23 -7.67 9.37
N THR A 45 4.32 -7.66 8.04
CA THR A 45 5.37 -8.39 7.33
C THR A 45 6.64 -7.55 7.24
N LYS A 46 7.79 -8.08 7.65
CA LYS A 46 9.08 -7.39 7.50
C LYS A 46 9.44 -7.25 6.01
N ALA A 47 9.80 -6.04 5.59
CA ALA A 47 10.30 -5.78 4.24
C ALA A 47 11.69 -6.39 4.06
N ARG A 48 11.95 -7.05 2.92
CA ARG A 48 13.24 -7.69 2.63
C ARG A 48 13.96 -7.07 1.42
N SER A 49 13.30 -6.13 0.74
CA SER A 49 13.82 -5.46 -0.46
C SER A 49 13.34 -4.01 -0.55
N ILE A 50 14.02 -3.20 -1.35
CA ILE A 50 13.57 -1.83 -1.69
C ILE A 50 12.17 -1.87 -2.30
N GLN A 51 11.87 -2.89 -3.10
CA GLN A 51 10.54 -3.03 -3.70
C GLN A 51 9.46 -3.28 -2.65
N ASP A 52 9.75 -4.02 -1.57
CA ASP A 52 8.83 -4.18 -0.45
C ASP A 52 8.62 -2.86 0.31
N LEU A 53 9.68 -2.06 0.48
CA LEU A 53 9.59 -0.74 1.11
C LEU A 53 8.74 0.21 0.25
N ARG A 54 8.93 0.22 -1.08
CA ARG A 54 8.10 0.99 -2.01
C ARG A 54 6.63 0.56 -1.96
N CYS A 55 6.37 -0.74 -1.87
CA CYS A 55 5.00 -1.26 -1.70
C CYS A 55 4.36 -0.75 -0.40
N LYS A 56 5.10 -0.74 0.71
CA LYS A 56 4.63 -0.16 1.98
C LYS A 56 4.42 1.34 1.88
N ALA A 57 5.35 2.07 1.27
CA ALA A 57 5.31 3.52 1.12
C ALA A 57 4.11 4.00 0.30
N LYS A 58 3.81 3.34 -0.83
CA LYS A 58 2.57 3.60 -1.60
C LYS A 58 1.33 3.55 -0.71
N LEU A 59 1.32 2.55 0.15
CA LEU A 59 0.21 2.25 1.02
C LEU A 59 0.09 3.25 2.17
N VAL A 60 1.20 3.68 2.76
CA VAL A 60 1.23 4.78 3.73
C VAL A 60 0.68 6.06 3.12
N LEU A 61 1.11 6.44 1.91
CA LEU A 61 0.61 7.63 1.23
C LEU A 61 -0.89 7.59 0.94
N MET A 62 -1.44 6.42 0.61
CA MET A 62 -2.88 6.28 0.37
C MET A 62 -3.73 6.47 1.63
N ASN A 63 -3.18 6.17 2.81
CA ASN A 63 -3.92 6.26 4.08
C ASN A 63 -3.45 7.46 4.93
N ALA A 64 -2.57 8.31 4.41
CA ALA A 64 -2.10 9.46 5.15
C ALA A 64 -3.25 10.46 5.26
N GLU A 65 -3.69 10.73 6.50
CA GLU A 65 -4.71 11.75 6.77
C GLU A 65 -4.18 13.15 6.44
N ASP A 66 -2.92 13.42 6.79
CA ASP A 66 -2.20 14.63 6.41
C ASP A 66 -1.13 14.30 5.35
N PRO A 67 -1.25 14.84 4.13
CA PRO A 67 -0.23 14.72 3.09
C PRO A 67 1.13 15.29 3.49
N ASN A 68 1.20 16.23 4.43
CA ASN A 68 2.44 16.85 4.88
C ASN A 68 3.02 16.21 6.15
N SER A 69 2.39 15.14 6.65
CA SER A 69 2.92 14.34 7.75
C SER A 69 4.35 13.84 7.46
N MET A 70 5.09 13.58 8.54
CA MET A 70 6.44 13.01 8.44
C MET A 70 6.42 11.65 7.73
N GLU A 71 5.41 10.84 8.00
CA GLU A 71 5.19 9.52 7.40
C GLU A 71 4.93 9.62 5.90
N ALA A 72 4.11 10.58 5.47
CA ALA A 72 3.86 10.83 4.06
C ALA A 72 5.12 11.33 3.34
N SER A 73 5.88 12.22 3.98
CA SER A 73 7.17 12.70 3.46
C SER A 73 8.17 11.55 3.28
N LEU A 74 8.37 10.73 4.31
CA LEU A 74 9.24 9.55 4.23
C LEU A 74 8.78 8.55 3.15
N ALA A 75 7.47 8.36 3.01
CA ALA A 75 6.94 7.48 1.98
C ALA A 75 7.23 8.01 0.56
N ARG A 76 7.17 9.33 0.33
CA ARG A 76 7.59 9.92 -0.95
C ARG A 76 9.07 9.68 -1.20
N ASP A 77 9.91 9.85 -0.19
CA ASP A 77 11.36 9.62 -0.31
C ASP A 77 11.65 8.17 -0.70
N VAL A 78 11.01 7.19 -0.05
CA VAL A 78 11.15 5.76 -0.38
C VAL A 78 10.67 5.44 -1.79
N LEU A 79 9.64 6.14 -2.29
CA LEU A 79 9.19 5.98 -3.67
C LEU A 79 10.12 6.64 -4.68
N ALA A 80 10.73 7.76 -4.31
CA ALA A 80 11.71 8.49 -5.11
C ALA A 80 13.10 7.85 -5.09
N MET A 81 13.41 6.99 -4.10
CA MET A 81 14.63 6.20 -4.05
C MET A 81 14.71 5.32 -5.30
N ASN A 82 15.47 5.74 -6.30
CA ASN A 82 15.93 4.86 -7.35
C ASN A 82 17.01 3.97 -6.75
N GLY A 83 16.83 2.65 -6.81
CA GLY A 83 17.84 1.69 -6.35
C GLY A 83 19.11 1.99 -7.12
N GLY A 84 20.07 2.64 -6.47
CA GLY A 84 21.27 3.14 -7.12
C GLY A 84 21.94 2.01 -7.88
N GLN A 85 21.92 2.10 -9.20
CA GLN A 85 23.11 1.75 -9.96
C GLN A 85 24.17 2.75 -9.51
N TYR A 86 24.89 2.41 -8.44
CA TYR A 86 26.24 2.91 -8.27
C TYR A 86 27.05 2.22 -9.38
N GLY A 87 27.19 2.92 -10.50
CA GLY A 87 28.26 2.68 -11.47
C GLY A 87 29.53 3.35 -11.00
#